data_AF-A0A5D9DDJ9-F1
#
_entry.id   AF-A0A5D9DDJ9-F1
#
_cell.length_a   1.000
_cell.length_b   1.000
_cell.length_c   1.000
_cell.angle_alpha   90.00
_cell.angle_beta   90.00
_cell.angle_gamma   90.00
#
_symmetry.space_group_name_H-M   'P 1'
#
loop_
_entity.id
_entity.type
_entity.pdbx_description
1 polymer ?
#
loop_
_entity_poly.entity_id
_entity_poly.type
_entity_poly.pdbx_seq_one_letter_code
_entity_poly.pdbx_strand_id
1 'polypeptide(L)'
;MLANKEWDSIAKTMYYNSKLIGSDPVFAQAIRLFESEFFVETDSLPPGERKKVYEYPSLLIELKQHAFSKSFVETFVDRKLALLREIKSDHLLSYAAQHQDRPLAVKILREIKEKAPEALAHSRRQNVSIKSTPTTSEASKTTKLFKSRQEQLFFEAVREAFPTYHPYPNVAVSCVIDYSAIKNYLSFHEREYFFKAIVDSVVFDSSKEYEPRFFVELDSQHHDNECAVKNDRMKDAIFRAANVKLIRIRAHDSNEVSAKKFKQLVLEVMRGL
;
A
#
# COMPACT_ATOMS: atom_id res chain seq x y z
N MET A 1 15.20 15.91 46.51
CA MET A 1 14.14 15.52 45.56
C MET A 1 13.10 16.62 45.35
N LEU A 2 12.04 16.77 46.16
CA LEU A 2 10.99 17.81 45.95
C LEU A 2 11.56 19.25 45.99
N ALA A 3 12.38 19.56 46.99
CA ALA A 3 13.04 20.87 47.12
C ALA A 3 14.07 21.16 45.99
N ASN A 4 14.59 20.11 45.35
CA ASN A 4 15.56 20.21 44.25
C ASN A 4 14.92 20.06 42.87
N LYS A 5 13.58 19.91 42.79
CA LYS A 5 12.82 19.76 41.54
C LYS A 5 13.32 18.63 40.62
N GLU A 6 13.80 17.53 41.20
CA GLU A 6 14.30 16.36 40.48
C GLU A 6 13.12 15.49 39.94
N TRP A 7 12.32 16.04 39.02
CA TRP A 7 11.02 15.47 38.60
C TRP A 7 11.09 14.06 38.05
N ASP A 8 12.15 13.72 37.29
CA ASP A 8 12.40 12.35 36.83
C ASP A 8 12.54 11.39 38.01
N SER A 9 13.35 11.74 39.00
CA SER A 9 13.60 10.91 40.17
C SER A 9 12.38 10.85 41.10
N ILE A 10 11.59 11.92 41.18
CA ILE A 10 10.31 11.95 41.90
C ILE A 10 9.31 11.00 41.24
N ALA A 11 9.10 11.10 39.93
CA ALA A 11 8.19 10.24 39.19
C ALA A 11 8.64 8.77 39.23
N LYS A 12 9.95 8.51 39.16
CA LYS A 12 10.55 7.19 39.34
C LYS A 12 10.27 6.63 40.74
N THR A 13 10.40 7.45 41.78
CA THR A 13 10.09 7.05 43.17
C THR A 13 8.60 6.74 43.32
N MET A 14 7.73 7.55 42.70
CA MET A 14 6.29 7.28 42.69
C MET A 14 5.95 5.96 41.99
N TYR A 15 6.62 5.66 40.88
CA TYR A 15 6.48 4.41 40.13
C TYR A 15 6.86 3.18 40.97
N TYR A 16 8.02 3.19 41.62
CA TYR A 16 8.44 2.05 42.46
C TYR A 16 7.60 1.87 43.73
N ASN A 17 6.94 2.94 44.20
CA ASN A 17 6.13 2.93 45.42
C ASN A 17 4.63 3.05 45.13
N SER A 18 4.18 2.63 43.95
CA SER A 18 2.79 2.84 43.50
C SER A 18 1.72 2.23 44.42
N LYS A 19 2.09 1.26 45.26
CA LYS A 19 1.22 0.65 46.29
C LYS A 19 0.89 1.57 47.47
N LEU A 20 1.67 2.64 47.68
CA LEU A 20 1.44 3.63 48.75
C LEU A 20 0.57 4.80 48.29
N ILE A 21 0.17 4.80 47.01
CA ILE A 21 -0.66 5.84 46.41
C ILE A 21 -2.07 5.76 47.00
N GLY A 22 -2.51 6.83 47.67
CA GLY A 22 -3.86 6.97 48.23
C GLY A 22 -4.00 6.58 49.71
N SER A 23 -2.98 5.95 50.31
CA SER A 23 -2.97 5.57 51.73
C SER A 23 -2.06 6.45 52.60
N ASP A 24 -1.11 7.16 51.99
CA ASP A 24 -0.14 8.02 52.69
C ASP A 24 -0.41 9.53 52.44
N PRO A 25 -0.68 10.33 53.49
CA PRO A 25 -0.89 11.78 53.38
C PRO A 25 0.30 12.56 52.79
N VAL A 26 1.53 12.14 53.04
CA VAL A 26 2.76 12.74 52.49
C VAL A 26 2.82 12.51 50.99
N PHE A 27 2.46 11.30 50.56
CA PHE A 27 2.40 10.95 49.15
C PHE A 27 1.31 11.75 48.42
N ALA A 28 0.14 11.94 49.04
CA ALA A 28 -0.93 12.78 48.50
C ALA A 28 -0.50 14.24 48.35
N GLN A 29 0.28 14.78 49.29
CA GLN A 29 0.85 16.13 49.17
C GLN A 29 1.89 16.21 48.06
N ALA A 30 2.75 15.20 47.92
CA ALA A 30 3.74 15.12 46.85
C ALA A 30 3.10 15.08 45.46
N ILE A 31 1.99 14.34 45.29
CA ILE A 31 1.22 14.34 44.04
C ILE A 31 0.66 15.72 43.73
N ARG A 32 0.05 16.41 44.71
CA ARG A 32 -0.50 17.76 44.48
C ARG A 32 0.57 18.75 44.04
N LEU A 33 1.75 18.72 44.69
CA LEU A 33 2.87 19.58 44.31
C LEU A 33 3.42 19.22 42.93
N PHE A 34 3.49 17.92 42.62
CA PHE A 34 3.88 17.45 41.29
C PHE A 34 2.93 17.98 40.21
N GLU A 35 1.61 17.88 40.41
CA GLU A 35 0.63 18.37 39.43
C GLU A 35 0.72 19.89 39.19
N SER A 36 0.96 20.69 40.23
CA SER A 36 1.01 22.14 40.10
C SER A 36 2.29 22.63 39.41
N GLU A 37 3.42 21.97 39.63
CA GLU A 37 4.72 22.45 39.18
C GLU A 37 5.25 21.75 37.92
N PHE A 38 4.83 20.50 37.65
CA PHE A 38 5.44 19.68 36.59
C PHE A 38 5.43 20.35 35.22
N PHE A 39 4.29 20.91 34.80
CA PHE A 39 4.22 21.58 33.49
C PHE A 39 4.92 22.93 33.48
N VAL A 40 4.91 23.67 34.60
CA VAL A 40 5.60 24.96 34.73
C VAL A 40 7.09 24.80 34.42
N GLU A 41 7.69 23.74 34.99
CA GLU A 41 9.13 23.47 34.84
C GLU A 41 9.46 22.76 33.52
N THR A 42 8.59 21.85 33.07
CA THR A 42 8.91 21.03 31.89
C THR A 42 8.65 21.74 30.57
N ASP A 43 7.74 22.71 30.50
CA ASP A 43 7.37 23.36 29.25
C ASP A 43 8.50 24.18 28.61
N SER A 44 9.40 24.74 29.43
CA SER A 44 10.58 25.47 28.97
C SER A 44 11.73 24.57 28.53
N LEU A 45 11.67 23.26 28.80
CA LEU A 45 12.77 22.36 28.51
C LEU A 45 12.87 22.03 27.00
N PRO A 46 14.09 21.82 26.47
CA PRO A 46 14.28 21.30 25.13
C PRO A 46 13.57 19.96 24.92
N PRO A 47 13.15 19.61 23.69
CA PRO A 47 12.36 18.41 23.42
C PRO A 47 13.01 17.10 23.90
N GLY A 48 14.34 17.00 23.79
CA GLY A 48 15.09 15.83 24.24
C GLY A 48 15.05 15.64 25.77
N GLU A 49 15.02 16.73 26.53
CA GLU A 49 14.91 16.69 28.00
C GLU A 49 13.47 16.47 28.44
N ARG A 50 12.50 17.12 27.79
CA ARG A 50 11.06 16.82 27.99
C ARG A 50 10.78 15.34 27.79
N LYS A 51 11.35 14.71 26.75
CA LYS A 51 11.19 13.27 26.50
C LYS A 51 11.62 12.41 27.69
N LYS A 52 12.75 12.74 28.33
CA LYS A 52 13.24 12.02 29.51
C LYS A 52 12.31 12.20 30.71
N VAL A 53 11.98 13.46 31.03
CA VAL A 53 11.16 13.77 32.22
C VAL A 53 9.73 13.22 32.09
N TYR A 54 9.24 13.01 30.87
CA TYR A 54 7.92 12.42 30.60
C TYR A 54 7.88 10.88 30.71
N GLU A 55 9.02 10.20 30.82
CA GLU A 55 9.10 8.73 30.80
C GLU A 55 8.34 8.07 31.96
N TYR A 56 8.71 8.36 33.21
CA TYR A 56 8.06 7.75 34.37
C TYR A 56 6.60 8.20 34.58
N PRO A 57 6.25 9.49 34.41
CA PRO A 57 4.84 9.90 34.44
C PRO A 57 3.99 9.18 33.38
N SER A 58 4.56 8.92 32.20
CA SER A 58 3.87 8.13 31.17
C SER A 58 3.57 6.71 31.63
N LEU A 59 4.58 6.03 32.20
CA LEU A 59 4.41 4.66 32.70
C LEU A 59 3.34 4.59 33.79
N LEU A 60 3.35 5.54 34.73
CA LEU A 60 2.35 5.66 35.80
C LEU A 60 0.93 5.79 35.23
N ILE A 61 0.74 6.66 34.23
CA ILE A 61 -0.55 6.91 33.59
C ILE A 61 -1.02 5.71 32.75
N GLU A 62 -0.14 5.16 31.91
CA GLU A 62 -0.47 4.04 31.01
C GLU A 62 -0.81 2.76 31.78
N LEU A 63 -0.13 2.52 32.92
CA LEU A 63 -0.41 1.39 33.80
C LEU A 63 -1.58 1.64 34.77
N LYS A 64 -2.18 2.84 34.74
CA LYS A 64 -3.22 3.28 35.69
C LYS A 64 -2.80 3.16 37.15
N GLN A 65 -1.50 3.36 37.42
CA GLN A 65 -0.89 3.26 38.75
C GLN A 65 -0.63 4.64 39.35
N HIS A 66 -1.62 5.53 39.31
CA HIS A 66 -1.49 6.91 39.79
C HIS A 66 -2.72 7.38 40.55
N ALA A 67 -2.55 8.42 41.37
CA ALA A 67 -3.66 9.22 41.90
C ALA A 67 -3.70 10.63 41.30
N PHE A 68 -3.10 10.82 40.12
CA PHE A 68 -3.22 12.08 39.39
C PHE A 68 -4.67 12.43 39.09
N SER A 69 -4.99 13.72 39.16
CA SER A 69 -6.27 14.26 38.76
C SER A 69 -6.53 14.02 37.27
N LYS A 70 -7.81 13.90 36.92
CA LYS A 70 -8.24 13.74 35.52
C LYS A 70 -7.72 14.89 34.64
N SER A 71 -7.78 16.13 35.13
CA SER A 71 -7.28 17.31 34.42
C SER A 71 -5.78 17.25 34.15
N PHE A 72 -4.99 16.76 35.12
CA PHE A 72 -3.55 16.59 34.94
C PHE A 72 -3.26 15.54 33.86
N VAL A 73 -3.88 14.37 33.94
CA VAL A 73 -3.70 13.28 32.96
C VAL A 73 -4.05 13.73 31.55
N GLU A 74 -5.18 14.41 31.39
CA GLU A 74 -5.63 14.92 30.10
C GLU A 74 -4.64 15.91 29.49
N THR A 75 -4.13 16.84 30.32
CA THR A 75 -3.12 17.83 29.90
C THR A 75 -1.79 17.14 29.59
N PHE A 76 -1.41 16.14 30.38
CA PHE A 76 -0.20 15.35 30.15
C PHE A 76 -0.26 14.64 28.81
N VAL A 77 -1.38 13.99 28.49
CA VAL A 77 -1.57 13.29 27.20
C VAL A 77 -1.45 14.26 26.03
N ASP A 78 -2.09 15.43 26.11
CA ASP A 78 -2.03 16.43 25.03
C ASP A 78 -0.60 16.98 24.85
N ARG A 79 0.11 17.28 25.94
CA ARG A 79 1.52 17.72 25.87
C ARG A 79 2.45 16.64 25.34
N LYS A 80 2.23 15.38 25.72
CA LYS A 80 3.00 14.23 25.19
C LYS A 80 2.72 14.01 23.70
N LEU A 81 1.47 14.11 23.26
CA LEU A 81 1.13 14.05 21.83
C LEU A 81 1.84 15.16 21.03
N ALA A 82 1.85 16.38 21.55
CA ALA A 82 2.55 17.50 20.93
C ALA A 82 4.07 17.25 20.87
N LEU A 83 4.67 16.77 21.96
CA LEU A 83 6.10 16.42 22.02
C LEU A 83 6.46 15.32 21.02
N LEU A 84 5.70 14.21 20.99
CA LEU A 84 5.93 13.09 20.05
C LEU A 84 5.85 13.55 18.60
N ARG A 85 4.94 14.49 18.30
CA ARG A 85 4.81 15.12 16.98
C ARG A 85 6.01 16.01 16.65
N GLU A 86 6.47 16.82 17.60
CA GLU A 86 7.62 17.71 17.46
C GLU A 86 8.91 16.94 17.15
N ILE A 87 9.17 15.86 17.90
CA ILE A 87 10.37 15.03 17.73
C ILE A 87 10.24 13.99 16.62
N LYS A 88 9.12 13.96 15.88
CA LYS A 88 8.80 12.99 14.83
C LYS A 88 8.99 11.53 15.29
N SER A 89 8.49 11.21 16.49
CA SER A 89 8.65 9.87 17.06
C SER A 89 7.82 8.83 16.30
N ASP A 90 8.41 7.66 16.08
CA ASP A 90 7.71 6.49 15.52
C ASP A 90 6.53 6.02 16.39
N HIS A 91 6.54 6.34 17.69
CA HIS A 91 5.46 6.01 18.63
C HIS A 91 4.26 6.97 18.59
N LEU A 92 4.34 8.07 17.81
CA LEU A 92 3.26 9.06 17.72
C LEU A 92 1.93 8.41 17.31
N LEU A 93 1.97 7.54 16.29
CA LEU A 93 0.78 6.89 15.75
C LEU A 93 0.13 5.96 16.79
N SER A 94 0.93 5.10 17.43
CA SER A 94 0.42 4.17 18.44
C SER A 94 -0.16 4.90 19.64
N TYR A 95 0.51 5.96 20.09
CA TYR A 95 0.06 6.76 21.23
C TYR A 95 -1.22 7.54 20.92
N ALA A 96 -1.30 8.18 19.74
CA ALA A 96 -2.53 8.86 19.30
C ALA A 96 -3.71 7.88 19.14
N ALA A 97 -3.46 6.65 18.69
CA ALA A 97 -4.49 5.62 18.55
C ALA A 97 -5.06 5.15 19.90
N GLN A 98 -4.28 5.18 20.98
CA GLN A 98 -4.72 4.82 22.32
C GLN A 98 -5.56 5.92 23.00
N HIS A 99 -5.38 7.18 22.59
CA HIS A 99 -6.00 8.36 23.20
C HIS A 99 -6.99 9.08 22.26
N GLN A 100 -7.82 8.32 21.54
CA GLN A 100 -8.78 8.84 20.55
C GLN A 100 -9.87 9.75 21.16
N ASP A 101 -10.02 9.76 22.47
CA ASP A 101 -10.88 10.69 23.21
C ASP A 101 -10.33 12.13 23.19
N ARG A 102 -9.03 12.32 22.89
CA ARG A 102 -8.39 13.63 22.89
C ARG A 102 -8.53 14.34 21.53
N PRO A 103 -8.91 15.64 21.50
CA PRO A 103 -9.01 16.39 20.25
C PRO A 103 -7.72 16.42 19.42
N LEU A 104 -6.56 16.54 20.08
CA LEU A 104 -5.26 16.55 19.40
C LEU A 104 -4.92 15.20 18.78
N ALA A 105 -5.24 14.09 19.45
CA ALA A 105 -5.05 12.74 18.91
C ALA A 105 -5.91 12.53 17.66
N VAL A 106 -7.19 12.93 17.70
CA VAL A 106 -8.10 12.86 16.54
C VAL A 106 -7.53 13.66 15.36
N LYS A 107 -7.02 14.88 15.62
CA LYS A 107 -6.38 15.71 14.60
C LYS A 107 -5.14 15.03 14.00
N ILE A 108 -4.25 14.49 14.84
CA ILE A 108 -3.04 13.77 14.39
C ILE A 108 -3.41 12.56 13.54
N LEU A 109 -4.37 11.74 13.97
CA LEU A 109 -4.80 10.56 13.23
C LEU A 109 -5.43 10.93 11.89
N ARG A 110 -6.16 12.05 11.81
CA ARG A 110 -6.69 12.58 10.54
C ARG A 110 -5.58 13.01 9.59
N GLU A 111 -4.60 13.78 10.09
CA GLU A 111 -3.44 14.21 9.29
C GLU A 111 -2.63 13.01 8.77
N ILE A 112 -2.44 11.97 9.60
CA ILE A 112 -1.77 10.73 9.19
C ILE A 112 -2.62 9.99 8.14
N LYS A 113 -3.94 9.91 8.32
CA LYS A 113 -4.84 9.26 7.36
C LYS A 113 -4.78 9.91 5.97
N GLU A 114 -4.66 11.24 5.91
CA GLU A 114 -4.56 11.98 4.65
C GLU A 114 -3.23 11.76 3.93
N LYS A 115 -2.13 11.60 4.67
CA LYS A 115 -0.78 11.49 4.10
C LYS A 115 -0.26 10.06 3.93
N ALA A 116 -0.65 9.18 4.83
CA ALA A 116 -0.16 7.80 4.96
C ALA A 116 -1.28 6.89 5.50
N PRO A 117 -2.40 6.72 4.77
CA PRO A 117 -3.53 5.88 5.20
C PRO A 117 -3.10 4.44 5.52
N GLU A 118 -2.07 3.93 4.85
CA GLU A 118 -1.50 2.61 5.05
C GLU A 118 -0.84 2.43 6.42
N ALA A 119 -0.20 3.47 6.97
CA ALA A 119 0.43 3.40 8.29
C ALA A 119 -0.63 3.27 9.38
N LEU A 120 -1.71 4.05 9.26
CA LEU A 120 -2.89 3.95 10.11
C LEU A 120 -3.56 2.57 9.98
N ALA A 121 -3.63 2.05 8.76
CA ALA A 121 -4.22 0.75 8.49
C ALA A 121 -3.36 -0.39 9.07
N HIS A 122 -2.03 -0.23 9.08
CA HIS A 122 -1.10 -1.19 9.67
C HIS A 122 -1.24 -1.22 11.20
N SER A 123 -1.27 -0.07 11.87
CA SER A 123 -1.32 -0.01 13.34
C SER A 123 -2.57 -0.62 13.95
N ARG A 124 -3.64 -0.77 13.18
CA ARG A 124 -4.92 -1.37 13.60
C ARG A 124 -4.99 -2.88 13.42
N ARG A 125 -3.99 -3.52 12.81
CA ARG A 125 -4.00 -4.94 12.48
C ARG A 125 -2.88 -5.67 13.21
N GLN A 126 -3.20 -6.82 13.80
CA GLN A 126 -2.21 -7.66 14.49
C GLN A 126 -1.60 -8.73 13.57
N ASN A 127 -2.38 -9.24 12.60
CA ASN A 127 -1.99 -10.40 11.79
C ASN A 127 -1.62 -10.05 10.34
N VAL A 128 -1.56 -8.75 10.00
CA VAL A 128 -1.28 -8.29 8.63
C VAL A 128 -0.34 -7.08 8.68
N SER A 129 0.79 -7.18 7.97
CA SER A 129 1.69 -6.05 7.76
C SER A 129 1.33 -5.29 6.49
N ILE A 130 1.28 -3.96 6.56
CA ILE A 130 1.08 -3.11 5.39
C ILE A 130 2.33 -2.24 5.23
N LYS A 131 2.89 -2.23 4.02
CA LYS A 131 4.06 -1.41 3.65
C LYS A 131 3.73 -0.65 2.36
N SER A 132 4.22 0.58 2.27
CA SER A 132 4.17 1.41 1.07
C SER A 132 5.56 1.96 0.75
N THR A 133 5.78 2.27 -0.52
CA THR A 133 6.92 3.07 -0.95
C THR A 133 6.56 4.55 -0.79
N PRO A 134 7.44 5.40 -0.24
CA PRO A 134 7.18 6.83 -0.15
C PRO A 134 7.11 7.47 -1.55
N THR A 135 6.20 8.41 -1.73
CA THR A 135 6.07 9.21 -2.95
C THR A 135 6.45 10.67 -2.69
N THR A 136 7.02 11.33 -3.68
CA THR A 136 7.23 12.78 -3.66
C THR A 136 6.00 13.51 -4.22
N SER A 137 5.98 14.84 -4.14
CA SER A 137 4.95 15.66 -4.77
C SER A 137 5.10 15.81 -6.30
N GLU A 138 6.00 15.05 -6.93
CA GLU A 138 6.13 15.04 -8.38
C GLU A 138 4.89 14.41 -9.05
N ALA A 139 4.62 14.84 -10.28
CA ALA A 139 3.57 14.23 -11.09
C ALA A 139 3.85 12.75 -11.36
N SER A 140 2.79 11.94 -11.38
CA SER A 140 2.88 10.51 -11.72
C SER A 140 3.48 10.31 -13.11
N LYS A 141 4.50 9.45 -13.21
CA LYS A 141 5.16 9.05 -14.47
C LYS A 141 4.57 7.75 -15.03
N THR A 142 3.25 7.56 -14.85
CA THR A 142 2.51 6.41 -15.38
C THR A 142 2.12 6.60 -16.83
N THR A 143 2.00 5.50 -17.58
CA THR A 143 1.50 5.50 -18.95
C THR A 143 0.12 4.87 -19.05
N LYS A 144 -0.62 5.17 -20.13
CA LYS A 144 -1.93 4.56 -20.40
C LYS A 144 -1.76 3.09 -20.79
N LEU A 145 -2.77 2.27 -20.46
CA LEU A 145 -2.85 0.86 -20.81
C LEU A 145 -2.84 0.67 -22.33
N PHE A 146 -3.75 1.34 -23.04
CA PHE A 146 -3.79 1.35 -24.50
C PHE A 146 -3.04 2.57 -25.05
N LYS A 147 -2.21 2.36 -26.08
CA LYS A 147 -1.44 3.41 -26.77
C LYS A 147 -2.21 4.03 -27.92
N SER A 148 -3.23 3.35 -28.43
CA SER A 148 -4.08 3.80 -29.53
C SER A 148 -5.57 3.61 -29.24
N ARG A 149 -6.42 4.40 -29.93
CA ARG A 149 -7.87 4.20 -29.89
C ARG A 149 -8.28 2.84 -30.46
N GLN A 150 -7.51 2.33 -31.41
CA GLN A 150 -7.74 1.04 -32.05
C GLN A 150 -7.56 -0.12 -31.07
N GLU A 151 -6.47 -0.12 -30.28
CA GLU A 151 -6.25 -1.11 -29.21
C GLU A 151 -7.39 -1.10 -28.18
N GLN A 152 -7.85 0.11 -27.79
CA GLN A 152 -8.97 0.24 -26.88
C GLN A 152 -10.25 -0.37 -27.46
N LEU A 153 -10.61 -0.03 -28.70
CA LEU A 153 -11.81 -0.55 -29.36
C LEU A 153 -11.74 -2.06 -29.57
N PHE A 154 -10.55 -2.58 -29.89
CA PHE A 154 -10.29 -4.01 -30.01
C PHE A 154 -10.53 -4.72 -28.67
N PHE A 155 -9.95 -4.23 -27.58
CA PHE A 155 -10.15 -4.84 -26.27
C PHE A 155 -11.62 -4.77 -25.81
N GLU A 156 -12.30 -3.64 -26.03
CA GLU A 156 -13.72 -3.50 -25.73
C GLU A 156 -14.56 -4.53 -26.50
N ALA A 157 -14.24 -4.77 -27.77
CA ALA A 157 -14.89 -5.78 -28.60
C ALA A 157 -14.65 -7.21 -28.10
N VAL A 158 -13.42 -7.55 -27.69
CA VAL A 158 -13.12 -8.86 -27.09
C VAL A 158 -13.93 -9.04 -25.79
N ARG A 159 -13.95 -8.03 -24.92
CA ARG A 159 -14.75 -8.04 -23.68
C ARG A 159 -16.23 -8.28 -23.95
N GLU A 160 -16.79 -7.63 -24.94
CA GLU A 160 -18.19 -7.80 -25.32
C GLU A 160 -18.49 -9.14 -26.01
N ALA A 161 -17.54 -9.71 -26.74
CA ALA A 161 -17.70 -11.01 -27.39
C ALA A 161 -17.72 -12.16 -26.38
N PHE A 162 -17.17 -11.97 -25.17
CA PHE A 162 -17.11 -12.98 -24.13
C PHE A 162 -17.68 -12.52 -22.78
N PRO A 163 -19.00 -12.33 -22.66
CA PRO A 163 -19.63 -11.81 -21.44
C PRO A 163 -19.50 -12.74 -20.21
N THR A 164 -19.25 -14.03 -20.41
CA THR A 164 -19.07 -15.03 -19.34
C THR A 164 -17.61 -15.36 -19.05
N TYR A 165 -16.67 -14.81 -19.81
CA TYR A 165 -15.23 -14.98 -19.60
C TYR A 165 -14.61 -13.67 -19.12
N HIS A 166 -13.34 -13.70 -18.74
CA HIS A 166 -12.61 -12.51 -18.31
C HIS A 166 -11.45 -12.22 -19.28
N PRO A 167 -11.64 -11.28 -20.23
CA PRO A 167 -10.52 -10.79 -21.03
C PRO A 167 -9.65 -9.81 -20.25
N TYR A 168 -8.33 -10.00 -20.32
CA TYR A 168 -7.33 -9.08 -19.76
C TYR A 168 -6.46 -8.53 -20.89
N PRO A 169 -6.16 -7.22 -20.89
CA PRO A 169 -5.31 -6.60 -21.88
C PRO A 169 -3.83 -6.66 -21.47
N ASN A 170 -2.92 -6.58 -22.45
CA ASN A 170 -1.47 -6.45 -22.27
C ASN A 170 -0.88 -7.46 -21.27
N VAL A 171 -1.22 -8.74 -21.46
CA VAL A 171 -0.81 -9.82 -20.55
C VAL A 171 0.61 -10.27 -20.92
N ALA A 172 1.52 -10.26 -19.93
CA ALA A 172 2.86 -10.80 -20.12
C ALA A 172 2.80 -12.31 -20.38
N VAL A 173 3.56 -12.80 -21.37
CA VAL A 173 3.59 -14.22 -21.73
C VAL A 173 4.04 -15.09 -20.55
N SER A 174 4.95 -14.58 -19.74
CA SER A 174 5.44 -15.25 -18.51
C SER A 174 4.37 -15.50 -17.45
N CYS A 175 3.20 -14.85 -17.53
CA CYS A 175 2.09 -15.08 -16.61
C CYS A 175 1.13 -16.18 -17.08
N VAL A 176 1.21 -16.61 -18.34
CA VAL A 176 0.19 -17.47 -18.96
C VAL A 176 0.76 -18.71 -19.65
N ILE A 177 2.09 -18.79 -19.78
CA ILE A 177 2.80 -19.96 -20.30
C ILE A 177 3.84 -20.41 -19.27
N ASP A 178 3.92 -21.72 -19.00
CA ASP A 178 4.94 -22.29 -18.11
C ASP A 178 6.31 -22.30 -18.78
N TYR A 179 7.18 -21.38 -18.37
CA TYR A 179 8.56 -21.31 -18.86
C TYR A 179 9.35 -22.59 -18.61
N SER A 180 9.16 -23.25 -17.46
CA SER A 180 9.91 -24.46 -17.11
C SER A 180 9.59 -25.61 -18.04
N ALA A 181 8.33 -25.71 -18.48
CA ALA A 181 7.87 -26.71 -19.43
C ALA A 181 8.44 -26.51 -20.84
N ILE A 182 8.63 -25.26 -21.29
CA ILE A 182 8.97 -24.99 -22.70
C ILE A 182 10.43 -24.59 -22.95
N LYS A 183 11.19 -24.16 -21.93
CA LYS A 183 12.53 -23.55 -22.09
C LYS A 183 13.50 -24.37 -22.94
N ASN A 184 13.43 -25.71 -22.87
CA ASN A 184 14.34 -26.60 -23.59
C ASN A 184 14.08 -26.65 -25.10
N TYR A 185 12.91 -26.19 -25.54
CA TYR A 185 12.54 -26.08 -26.97
C TYR A 185 12.82 -24.70 -27.56
N LEU A 186 13.30 -23.77 -26.74
CA LEU A 186 13.60 -22.39 -27.13
C LEU A 186 15.10 -22.17 -27.24
N SER A 187 15.50 -21.36 -28.22
CA SER A 187 16.83 -20.77 -28.34
C SER A 187 17.09 -19.74 -27.23
N PHE A 188 18.35 -19.32 -27.08
CA PHE A 188 18.73 -18.32 -26.08
C PHE A 188 17.94 -17.01 -26.23
N HIS A 189 17.83 -16.47 -27.45
CA HIS A 189 17.13 -15.22 -27.70
C HIS A 189 15.61 -15.32 -27.47
N GLU A 190 15.00 -16.46 -27.79
CA GLU A 190 13.57 -16.71 -27.51
C GLU A 190 13.31 -16.79 -26.00
N ARG A 191 14.22 -17.38 -25.21
CA ARG A 191 14.12 -17.40 -23.74
C ARG A 191 14.22 -15.99 -23.15
N GLU A 192 15.11 -15.15 -23.67
CA GLU A 192 15.18 -13.75 -23.23
C GLU A 192 13.93 -12.96 -23.64
N TYR A 193 13.42 -13.21 -24.83
CA TYR A 193 12.22 -12.53 -25.33
C TYR A 193 10.95 -12.97 -24.59
N PHE A 194 10.87 -14.22 -24.12
CA PHE A 194 9.76 -14.75 -23.34
C PHE A 194 9.36 -13.85 -22.15
N PHE A 195 10.34 -13.30 -21.42
CA PHE A 195 10.08 -12.42 -20.27
C PHE A 195 9.75 -10.98 -20.65
N LYS A 196 9.89 -10.61 -21.92
CA LYS A 196 9.60 -9.27 -22.47
C LYS A 196 8.30 -9.28 -23.28
N ALA A 197 7.89 -10.44 -23.77
CA ALA A 197 6.74 -10.59 -24.65
C ALA A 197 5.43 -10.34 -23.92
N ILE A 198 4.54 -9.59 -24.58
CA ILE A 198 3.19 -9.26 -24.14
C ILE A 198 2.22 -9.69 -25.23
N VAL A 199 1.04 -10.18 -24.83
CA VAL A 199 -0.12 -10.47 -25.69
C VAL A 199 -1.17 -9.38 -25.48
N ASP A 200 -1.72 -8.82 -26.55
CA ASP A 200 -2.64 -7.68 -26.45
C ASP A 200 -3.92 -8.02 -25.69
N SER A 201 -4.46 -9.23 -25.85
CA SER A 201 -5.55 -9.73 -25.03
C SER A 201 -5.47 -11.24 -24.79
N VAL A 202 -5.71 -11.65 -23.54
CA VAL A 202 -5.91 -13.06 -23.18
C VAL A 202 -7.28 -13.23 -22.52
N VAL A 203 -8.05 -14.19 -22.98
CA VAL A 203 -9.38 -14.52 -22.46
C VAL A 203 -9.29 -15.69 -21.49
N PHE A 204 -9.75 -15.49 -20.26
CA PHE A 204 -9.68 -16.49 -19.19
C PHE A 204 -11.07 -17.05 -18.86
N ASP A 205 -11.12 -18.36 -18.62
CA ASP A 205 -12.32 -19.07 -18.22
C ASP A 205 -12.49 -19.05 -16.70
N SER A 206 -13.35 -18.15 -16.22
CA SER A 206 -13.63 -17.98 -14.79
C SER A 206 -14.27 -19.21 -14.15
N SER A 207 -14.90 -20.08 -14.94
CA SER A 207 -15.47 -21.35 -14.45
C SER A 207 -14.43 -22.45 -14.26
N LYS A 208 -13.22 -22.26 -14.80
CA LYS A 208 -12.10 -23.22 -14.73
C LYS A 208 -10.87 -22.59 -14.11
N GLU A 209 -11.03 -22.03 -12.91
CA GLU A 209 -9.91 -21.46 -12.12
C GLU A 209 -9.08 -20.43 -12.90
N TYR A 210 -9.73 -19.66 -13.80
CA TYR A 210 -9.08 -18.69 -14.67
C TYR A 210 -8.01 -19.35 -15.57
N GLU A 211 -8.33 -20.46 -16.21
CA GLU A 211 -7.50 -21.06 -17.26
C GLU A 211 -7.49 -20.14 -18.52
N PRO A 212 -6.33 -19.83 -19.13
CA PRO A 212 -6.27 -19.05 -20.36
C PRO A 212 -6.80 -19.87 -21.54
N ARG A 213 -7.74 -19.31 -22.31
CA ARG A 213 -8.41 -19.99 -23.45
C ARG A 213 -8.00 -19.47 -24.81
N PHE A 214 -7.96 -18.14 -24.95
CA PHE A 214 -7.67 -17.49 -26.22
C PHE A 214 -6.59 -16.44 -26.03
N PHE A 215 -5.61 -16.42 -26.94
CA PHE A 215 -4.52 -15.47 -26.97
C PHE A 215 -4.63 -14.69 -28.27
N VAL A 216 -4.76 -13.37 -28.17
CA VAL A 216 -5.18 -12.54 -29.30
C VAL A 216 -4.30 -11.30 -29.39
N GLU A 217 -3.83 -11.02 -30.59
CA GLU A 217 -3.07 -9.82 -30.93
C GLU A 217 -3.77 -9.02 -32.01
N LEU A 218 -3.69 -7.70 -31.85
CA LEU A 218 -4.09 -6.75 -32.86
C LEU A 218 -2.88 -6.44 -33.72
N ASP A 219 -2.85 -7.00 -34.93
CA ASP A 219 -1.79 -6.72 -35.90
C ASP A 219 -2.02 -5.35 -36.55
N SER A 220 -1.01 -4.49 -36.48
CA SER A 220 -1.05 -3.16 -37.09
C SER A 220 -0.39 -3.16 -38.47
N GLN A 221 -0.75 -2.23 -39.35
CA GLN A 221 -0.08 -2.09 -40.66
C GLN A 221 1.36 -1.56 -40.54
N HIS A 222 1.75 -1.04 -39.38
CA HIS A 222 3.06 -0.41 -39.16
C HIS A 222 4.15 -1.41 -38.75
N HIS A 223 4.35 -2.46 -39.56
CA HIS A 223 5.37 -3.49 -39.31
C HIS A 223 6.25 -3.76 -40.53
N ASP A 224 7.03 -2.74 -40.94
CA ASP A 224 8.15 -2.89 -41.90
C ASP A 224 9.49 -2.51 -41.25
N ASN A 225 9.70 -2.87 -39.98
CA ASN A 225 11.04 -2.83 -39.39
C ASN A 225 11.45 -4.25 -38.98
N GLU A 226 12.65 -4.66 -39.37
CA GLU A 226 13.24 -5.99 -39.14
C GLU A 226 13.14 -6.46 -37.68
N CYS A 227 13.19 -5.51 -36.74
CA CYS A 227 13.04 -5.78 -35.31
C CYS A 227 11.66 -6.34 -34.95
N ALA A 228 10.58 -5.81 -35.54
CA ALA A 228 9.22 -6.29 -35.29
C ALA A 228 9.04 -7.72 -35.84
N VAL A 229 9.51 -7.96 -37.07
CA VAL A 229 9.46 -9.29 -37.69
C VAL A 229 10.22 -10.33 -36.88
N LYS A 230 11.40 -9.96 -36.34
CA LYS A 230 12.18 -10.84 -35.46
C LYS A 230 11.41 -11.16 -34.17
N ASN A 231 10.79 -10.15 -33.55
CA ASN A 231 9.99 -10.32 -32.33
C ASN A 231 8.79 -11.24 -32.56
N ASP A 232 8.08 -11.08 -33.68
CA ASP A 232 6.94 -11.94 -34.03
C ASP A 232 7.37 -13.39 -34.24
N ARG A 233 8.49 -13.63 -34.92
CA ARG A 233 9.06 -14.98 -35.08
C ARG A 233 9.40 -15.64 -33.74
N MET A 234 10.01 -14.89 -32.83
CA MET A 234 10.33 -15.40 -31.49
C MET A 234 9.04 -15.69 -30.71
N LYS A 235 8.02 -14.84 -30.82
CA LYS A 235 6.72 -15.07 -30.19
C LYS A 235 6.04 -16.32 -30.75
N ASP A 236 6.05 -16.51 -32.06
CA ASP A 236 5.52 -17.70 -32.71
C ASP A 236 6.22 -18.98 -32.24
N ALA A 237 7.54 -18.95 -32.09
CA ALA A 237 8.30 -20.09 -31.57
C ALA A 237 7.90 -20.43 -30.13
N ILE A 238 7.69 -19.41 -29.28
CA ILE A 238 7.22 -19.58 -27.90
C ILE A 238 5.83 -20.24 -27.86
N PHE A 239 4.87 -19.70 -28.61
CA PHE A 239 3.50 -20.24 -28.63
C PHE A 239 3.46 -21.65 -29.22
N ARG A 240 4.27 -21.93 -30.24
CA ARG A 240 4.42 -23.27 -30.80
C ARG A 240 5.02 -24.25 -29.79
N ALA A 241 6.08 -23.86 -29.08
CA ALA A 241 6.68 -24.69 -28.03
C ALA A 241 5.70 -24.97 -26.87
N ALA A 242 4.82 -24.03 -26.57
CA ALA A 242 3.77 -24.17 -25.57
C ALA A 242 2.51 -24.90 -26.07
N ASN A 243 2.48 -25.31 -27.34
CA ASN A 243 1.33 -25.96 -27.97
C ASN A 243 0.01 -25.18 -27.81
N VAL A 244 0.08 -23.84 -27.92
CA VAL A 244 -1.08 -22.95 -27.85
C VAL A 244 -1.14 -22.04 -29.07
N LYS A 245 -2.35 -21.68 -29.49
CA LYS A 245 -2.57 -20.83 -30.66
C LYS A 245 -2.54 -19.36 -30.27
N LEU A 246 -1.73 -18.57 -30.97
CA LEU A 246 -1.79 -17.12 -30.98
C LEU A 246 -2.60 -16.65 -32.19
N ILE A 247 -3.69 -15.92 -31.95
CA ILE A 247 -4.60 -15.43 -32.97
C ILE A 247 -4.24 -13.97 -33.27
N ARG A 248 -3.82 -13.67 -34.50
CA ARG A 248 -3.56 -12.28 -34.93
C ARG A 248 -4.71 -11.77 -35.77
N ILE A 249 -5.31 -10.66 -35.36
CA ILE A 249 -6.39 -9.99 -36.06
C ILE A 249 -5.84 -8.71 -36.67
N ARG A 250 -5.86 -8.63 -38.01
CA ARG A 250 -5.38 -7.46 -38.75
C ARG A 250 -6.57 -6.67 -39.31
N ALA A 251 -6.61 -5.38 -39.03
CA ALA A 251 -7.53 -4.47 -39.70
C ALA A 251 -6.86 -3.88 -40.96
N HIS A 252 -7.41 -4.17 -42.14
CA HIS A 252 -6.87 -3.69 -43.41
C HIS A 252 -7.35 -2.27 -43.80
N ASP A 253 -8.42 -1.78 -43.20
CA ASP A 253 -8.91 -0.42 -43.38
C ASP A 253 -9.22 0.18 -42.00
N SER A 254 -8.44 1.17 -41.58
CA SER A 254 -8.58 1.86 -40.29
C SER A 254 -9.88 2.66 -40.16
N ASN A 255 -10.51 3.05 -41.28
CA ASN A 255 -11.80 3.76 -41.30
C ASN A 255 -12.99 2.81 -41.14
N GLU A 256 -12.78 1.51 -41.32
CA GLU A 256 -13.82 0.49 -41.13
C GLU A 256 -13.85 -0.13 -39.73
N VAL A 257 -12.92 0.24 -38.84
CA VAL A 257 -12.73 -0.46 -37.57
C VAL A 257 -13.62 0.10 -36.45
N SER A 258 -14.84 -0.42 -36.35
CA SER A 258 -15.71 -0.20 -35.19
C SER A 258 -15.59 -1.35 -34.18
N ALA A 259 -15.85 -1.08 -32.89
CA ALA A 259 -15.95 -2.14 -31.88
C ALA A 259 -16.95 -3.24 -32.29
N LYS A 260 -18.03 -2.89 -33.01
CA LYS A 260 -19.00 -3.86 -33.54
C LYS A 260 -18.39 -4.81 -34.57
N LYS A 261 -17.60 -4.29 -35.52
CA LYS A 261 -16.91 -5.12 -36.53
C LYS A 261 -15.84 -5.99 -35.90
N PHE A 262 -15.06 -5.47 -34.94
CA PHE A 262 -14.13 -6.31 -34.17
C PHE A 262 -14.85 -7.40 -33.39
N LYS A 263 -15.99 -7.10 -32.78
CA LYS A 263 -16.76 -8.08 -32.01
C LYS A 263 -17.23 -9.22 -32.90
N GLN A 264 -17.73 -8.90 -34.09
CA GLN A 264 -18.12 -9.92 -35.06
C GLN A 264 -16.93 -10.81 -35.45
N LEU A 265 -15.78 -10.22 -35.79
CA LEU A 265 -14.55 -10.98 -36.09
C LEU A 265 -14.10 -11.88 -34.93
N VAL A 266 -14.15 -11.37 -33.70
CA VAL A 266 -13.80 -12.16 -32.51
C VAL A 266 -14.76 -13.32 -32.32
N LEU A 267 -16.07 -13.12 -32.52
CA LEU A 267 -17.07 -14.18 -32.45
C LEU A 267 -16.83 -15.24 -33.54
N GLU A 268 -16.55 -14.83 -34.77
CA GLU A 268 -16.26 -15.73 -35.89
C GLU A 268 -15.03 -16.59 -35.61
N VAL A 269 -13.91 -15.95 -35.25
CA VAL A 269 -12.62 -16.62 -35.10
C VAL A 269 -12.55 -17.51 -33.86
N MET A 270 -13.26 -17.15 -32.78
CA MET A 270 -13.07 -17.80 -31.48
C MET A 270 -14.28 -18.58 -30.97
N ARG A 271 -15.49 -18.31 -31.50
CA ARG A 271 -16.68 -19.13 -31.23
C ARG A 271 -17.10 -19.98 -32.42
N GLY A 272 -16.50 -19.78 -33.60
CA GLY A 272 -16.90 -20.47 -34.83
C GLY A 272 -18.32 -20.10 -35.28
N LEU A 273 -18.75 -18.87 -34.99
CA LEU A 273 -20.04 -18.31 -35.37
C LEU A 273 -19.99 -17.57 -36.72
#